data_AF-A0A1Y2E5V8-F1
#
_entry.id   AF-A0A1Y2E5V8-F1
#
_cell.length_a   1.000
_cell.length_b   1.000
_cell.length_c   1.000
_cell.angle_alpha   90.00
_cell.angle_beta   90.00
_cell.angle_gamma   90.00
#
_symmetry.space_group_name_H-M   'P 1'
#
loop_
_entity.id
_entity.type
_entity.pdbx_description
1 polymer ?
#
loop_
_entity_poly.entity_id
_entity_poly.type
_entity_poly.pdbx_seq_one_letter_code
_entity_poly.pdbx_strand_id
1 'polypeptide(L)'
;MKKINKFKFCMVQLFRDVPEECIDRIIRFHDKQAQNYFTKHGNIIKNTSEDEEKMKYKKTYVKNKSKLDLYYFVFMVIVSGFFMILPLLSVFIFRYHSLGEVELIFVSTKRTYYAQAIQTWVYELFYMDSNSYRMGEPSAFILEALDILEDLEKSINKGTYGGRPINKYEILNPLTQNKGCIRGSTKEYECEERVYDEDFNEQIANSPLNVIMSEYILQTRDFIESFENNYKALRHTRNDAKERLDKILSDKYIIFLNKIIKEINGHVDKMNEILVNDIFSFIDTSLALMDVLHIISMIFIPLIYCFYFKKYAKEKLREMETLTIIFSNVPRSVCEKSTKIKLFIRHGTLESAF
;
A
#
# COMPACT_ATOMS: atom_id res chain seq x y z
N MET A 1 -1.35 23.84 44.55
CA MET A 1 -2.82 23.81 44.70
C MET A 1 -3.39 22.66 43.86
N LYS A 2 -3.85 21.57 44.49
CA LYS A 2 -4.40 20.39 43.78
C LYS A 2 -5.79 20.76 43.22
N LYS A 3 -5.94 20.81 41.88
CA LYS A 3 -7.26 20.92 41.25
C LYS A 3 -8.05 19.64 41.56
N ILE A 4 -9.03 19.70 42.44
CA ILE A 4 -9.99 18.61 42.65
C ILE A 4 -10.73 18.37 41.32
N ASN A 5 -10.92 17.11 40.92
CA ASN A 5 -11.66 16.76 39.70
C ASN A 5 -13.01 17.51 39.70
N LYS A 6 -13.32 18.29 38.64
CA LYS A 6 -14.48 19.21 38.58
C LYS A 6 -15.73 18.49 39.05
N PHE A 7 -15.92 17.25 38.62
CA PHE A 7 -17.03 16.38 38.99
C PHE A 7 -17.11 15.99 40.49
N LYS A 8 -15.97 15.72 41.15
CA LYS A 8 -15.93 15.44 42.60
C LYS A 8 -16.18 16.70 43.43
N PHE A 9 -15.68 17.85 42.97
CA PHE A 9 -15.97 19.15 43.57
C PHE A 9 -17.45 19.51 43.44
N CYS A 10 -18.02 19.24 42.27
CA CYS A 10 -19.43 19.35 41.94
C CYS A 10 -20.32 18.47 42.85
N MET A 11 -19.94 17.22 43.11
CA MET A 11 -20.59 16.34 44.10
C MET A 11 -20.54 16.91 45.52
N VAL A 12 -19.38 17.41 45.97
CA VAL A 12 -19.27 18.01 47.32
C VAL A 12 -20.08 19.30 47.43
N GLN A 13 -20.16 20.11 46.36
CA GLN A 13 -21.03 21.27 46.31
C GLN A 13 -22.51 20.90 46.31
N LEU A 14 -22.91 19.79 45.68
CA LEU A 14 -24.28 19.28 45.74
C LEU A 14 -24.72 18.97 47.18
N PHE A 15 -23.82 18.43 48.02
CA PHE A 15 -24.10 18.19 49.43
C PHE A 15 -24.11 19.45 50.30
N ARG A 16 -23.55 20.57 49.85
CA ARG A 16 -23.58 21.85 50.58
C ARG A 16 -24.99 22.47 50.60
N ASP A 17 -25.78 22.22 49.58
CA ASP A 17 -27.15 22.74 49.44
C ASP A 17 -28.20 21.78 50.04
N VAL A 18 -27.77 20.65 50.64
CA VAL A 18 -28.64 19.71 51.35
C VAL A 18 -28.71 20.14 52.82
N PRO A 19 -29.91 20.33 53.40
CA PRO A 19 -30.05 20.67 54.81
C PRO A 19 -29.33 19.66 55.71
N GLU A 20 -28.63 20.14 56.73
CA GLU A 20 -27.83 19.30 57.65
C GLU A 20 -28.67 18.17 58.28
N GLU A 21 -29.94 18.46 58.60
CA GLU A 21 -30.91 17.49 59.11
C GLU A 21 -31.17 16.30 58.15
N CYS A 22 -31.09 16.54 56.84
CA CYS A 22 -31.23 15.49 55.83
C CYS A 22 -29.96 14.65 55.72
N ILE A 23 -28.79 15.29 55.82
CA ILE A 23 -27.50 14.59 55.87
C ILE A 23 -27.44 13.71 57.13
N ASP A 24 -27.83 14.25 58.28
CA ASP A 24 -27.92 13.53 59.54
C ASP A 24 -28.93 12.38 59.52
N ARG A 25 -30.04 12.53 58.79
CA ARG A 25 -30.98 11.43 58.57
C ARG A 25 -30.38 10.32 57.73
N ILE A 26 -29.63 10.67 56.68
CA ILE A 26 -28.95 9.70 55.81
C ILE A 26 -27.84 8.98 56.60
N ILE A 27 -27.05 9.71 57.39
CA ILE A 27 -26.03 9.15 58.29
C ILE A 27 -26.68 8.21 59.30
N ARG A 28 -27.72 8.67 60.02
CA ARG A 28 -28.44 7.84 61.00
C ARG A 28 -29.09 6.62 60.36
N PHE A 29 -29.61 6.74 59.13
CA PHE A 29 -30.18 5.60 58.40
C PHE A 29 -29.09 4.58 58.04
N HIS A 30 -27.93 5.03 57.57
CA HIS A 30 -26.79 4.17 57.27
C HIS A 30 -26.17 3.56 58.53
N ASP A 31 -26.03 4.30 59.62
CA ASP A 31 -25.55 3.79 60.91
C ASP A 31 -26.50 2.73 61.45
N LYS A 32 -27.82 2.93 61.30
CA LYS A 32 -28.83 1.97 61.71
C LYS A 32 -28.86 0.73 60.81
N GLN A 33 -28.61 0.88 59.50
CA GLN A 33 -28.41 -0.26 58.60
C GLN A 33 -27.11 -1.01 58.90
N ALA A 34 -26.01 -0.31 59.19
CA ALA A 34 -24.74 -0.90 59.58
C ALA A 34 -24.89 -1.64 60.91
N GLN A 35 -25.52 -1.03 61.92
CA GLN A 35 -25.86 -1.70 63.18
C GLN A 35 -26.74 -2.92 62.95
N ASN A 36 -27.77 -2.84 62.09
CA ASN A 36 -28.61 -3.99 61.74
C ASN A 36 -27.80 -5.09 61.03
N TYR A 37 -26.87 -4.74 60.15
CA TYR A 37 -25.98 -5.71 59.50
C TYR A 37 -25.04 -6.36 60.53
N PHE A 38 -24.42 -5.56 61.40
CA PHE A 38 -23.53 -6.04 62.47
C PHE A 38 -24.28 -6.86 63.53
N THR A 39 -25.54 -6.56 63.83
CA THR A 39 -26.32 -7.35 64.80
C THR A 39 -26.89 -8.62 64.17
N LYS A 40 -27.27 -8.60 62.88
CA LYS A 40 -27.84 -9.76 62.17
C LYS A 40 -26.78 -10.72 61.62
N HIS A 41 -25.57 -10.24 61.32
CA HIS A 41 -24.44 -11.04 60.82
C HIS A 41 -23.23 -11.10 61.77
N GLY A 42 -23.22 -10.36 62.89
CA GLY A 42 -22.10 -10.37 63.86
C GLY A 42 -21.92 -11.67 64.63
N ASN A 43 -22.89 -12.59 64.58
CA ASN A 43 -22.70 -13.96 65.08
C ASN A 43 -22.04 -14.90 64.06
N ILE A 44 -21.84 -14.46 62.80
CA ILE A 44 -21.13 -15.21 61.75
C ILE A 44 -19.67 -14.72 61.62
N ILE A 45 -19.36 -13.51 62.11
CA ILE A 45 -18.01 -12.89 62.06
C ILE A 45 -17.38 -12.87 63.46
N LYS A 46 -17.43 -14.01 64.16
CA LYS A 46 -16.51 -14.30 65.26
C LYS A 46 -15.66 -15.49 64.85
N ASN A 47 -14.55 -15.19 64.18
CA ASN A 47 -13.27 -15.92 64.20
C ASN A 47 -12.53 -15.73 62.86
N THR A 48 -11.80 -14.62 62.75
CA THR A 48 -10.48 -14.63 62.12
C THR A 48 -9.74 -13.38 62.60
N SER A 49 -8.77 -13.58 63.48
CA SER A 49 -7.85 -12.55 64.01
C SER A 49 -6.89 -11.98 62.95
N GLU A 50 -7.12 -12.23 61.66
CA GLU A 50 -6.27 -11.79 60.55
C GLU A 50 -6.75 -10.49 59.87
N ASP A 51 -7.97 -10.04 60.13
CA ASP A 51 -8.54 -8.86 59.44
C ASP A 51 -8.31 -7.51 60.15
N GLU A 52 -7.89 -7.52 61.43
CA GLU A 52 -7.61 -6.28 62.17
C GLU A 52 -6.28 -5.61 61.76
N GLU A 53 -5.33 -6.33 61.15
CA GLU A 53 -4.02 -5.77 60.77
C GLU A 53 -4.02 -4.95 59.47
N LYS A 54 -5.09 -5.00 58.66
CA LYS A 54 -5.14 -4.30 57.35
C LYS A 54 -5.88 -2.96 57.35
N MET A 55 -6.42 -2.50 58.49
CA MET A 55 -6.99 -1.15 58.63
C MET A 55 -5.96 -0.07 59.01
N LYS A 56 -4.73 -0.12 58.47
CA LYS A 56 -3.88 1.07 58.43
C LYS A 56 -4.44 2.03 57.39
N TYR A 57 -5.13 3.07 57.85
CA TYR A 57 -5.56 4.24 57.07
C TYR A 57 -4.37 4.83 56.28
N LYS A 58 -4.16 4.32 55.07
CA LYS A 58 -3.20 4.87 54.12
C LYS A 58 -3.84 6.16 53.61
N LYS A 59 -3.44 7.31 54.17
CA LYS A 59 -3.76 8.66 53.66
C LYS A 59 -3.31 8.72 52.20
N THR A 60 -4.20 8.35 51.30
CA THR A 60 -3.89 8.22 49.89
C THR A 60 -3.94 9.62 49.32
N TYR A 61 -2.77 10.17 48.99
CA TYR A 61 -2.66 11.43 48.27
C TYR A 61 -3.53 11.35 47.01
N VAL A 62 -4.67 12.05 46.99
CA VAL A 62 -5.48 12.26 45.79
C VAL A 62 -4.65 13.11 44.82
N LYS A 63 -3.84 12.45 43.97
CA LYS A 63 -3.20 13.05 42.79
C LYS A 63 -4.25 13.12 41.68
N ASN A 64 -4.09 14.08 40.77
CA ASN A 64 -4.94 14.28 39.59
C ASN A 64 -4.80 13.14 38.58
N LYS A 65 -5.28 11.94 38.94
CA LYS A 65 -5.21 10.74 38.12
C LYS A 65 -6.06 10.85 36.86
N SER A 66 -7.18 11.59 36.92
CA SER A 66 -8.17 11.61 35.82
C SER A 66 -7.64 12.12 34.47
N LYS A 67 -6.70 13.06 34.45
CA LYS A 67 -6.10 13.54 33.19
C LYS A 67 -5.12 12.51 32.62
N LEU A 68 -4.31 11.89 33.47
CA LEU A 68 -3.35 10.87 33.06
C LEU A 68 -4.07 9.61 32.56
N ASP A 69 -5.14 9.20 33.23
CA ASP A 69 -5.95 8.06 32.84
C ASP A 69 -6.61 8.29 31.46
N LEU A 70 -7.06 9.52 31.16
CA LEU A 70 -7.60 9.89 29.86
C LEU A 70 -6.53 9.83 28.75
N TYR A 71 -5.35 10.39 28.98
CA TYR A 71 -4.25 10.32 28.01
C TYR A 71 -3.84 8.88 27.72
N TYR A 72 -3.76 8.05 28.76
CA TYR A 72 -3.44 6.64 28.60
C TYR A 72 -4.53 5.90 27.80
N PHE A 73 -5.81 6.22 28.02
CA PHE A 73 -6.91 5.69 27.21
C PHE A 73 -6.80 6.06 25.74
N VAL A 74 -6.60 7.35 25.45
CA VAL A 74 -6.43 7.83 24.07
C VAL A 74 -5.23 7.14 23.41
N PHE A 75 -4.10 7.02 24.12
CA PHE A 75 -2.93 6.33 23.64
C PHE A 75 -3.22 4.85 23.30
N MET A 76 -3.87 4.11 24.19
CA MET A 76 -4.21 2.69 23.96
C MET A 76 -5.20 2.51 22.80
N VAL A 77 -6.13 3.46 22.60
CA VAL A 77 -7.03 3.47 21.43
C VAL A 77 -6.22 3.68 20.15
N ILE A 78 -5.28 4.61 20.11
CA ILE A 78 -4.40 4.84 18.96
C ILE A 78 -3.56 3.60 18.66
N VAL A 79 -2.96 2.98 19.68
CA VAL A 79 -2.18 1.74 19.52
C VAL A 79 -3.04 0.61 18.96
N SER A 80 -4.26 0.43 19.48
CA SER A 80 -5.19 -0.58 18.95
C SER A 80 -5.58 -0.29 17.50
N GLY A 81 -5.84 0.98 17.15
CA GLY A 81 -6.12 1.40 15.78
C GLY A 81 -4.94 1.14 14.84
N PHE A 82 -3.71 1.40 15.30
CA PHE A 82 -2.49 1.11 14.55
C PHE A 82 -2.38 -0.38 14.21
N PHE A 83 -2.59 -1.28 15.18
CA PHE A 83 -2.57 -2.73 14.92
C PHE A 83 -3.67 -3.19 13.95
N MET A 84 -4.83 -2.52 13.92
CA MET A 84 -5.86 -2.81 12.92
C MET A 84 -5.48 -2.34 11.51
N ILE A 85 -4.77 -1.22 11.41
CA ILE A 85 -4.36 -0.61 10.12
C ILE A 85 -3.08 -1.25 9.57
N LEU A 86 -2.23 -1.83 10.43
CA LEU A 86 -0.91 -2.35 10.06
C LEU A 86 -0.94 -3.36 8.90
N PRO A 87 -1.84 -4.37 8.87
CA PRO A 87 -1.93 -5.29 7.73
C PRO A 87 -2.46 -4.63 6.44
N LEU A 88 -3.18 -3.52 6.55
CA LEU A 88 -3.64 -2.77 5.38
C LEU A 88 -2.50 -1.94 4.78
N LEU A 89 -1.62 -1.39 5.61
CA LEU A 89 -0.46 -0.62 5.15
C LEU A 89 0.51 -1.44 4.31
N SER A 90 0.71 -2.73 4.63
CA SER A 90 1.58 -3.61 3.82
C SER A 90 1.06 -3.78 2.39
N VAL A 91 -0.26 -3.78 2.18
CA VAL A 91 -0.86 -3.84 0.83
C VAL A 91 -0.53 -2.59 0.01
N PHE A 92 -0.46 -1.42 0.64
CA PHE A 92 -0.08 -0.18 -0.06
C PHE A 92 1.40 -0.16 -0.44
N ILE A 93 2.29 -0.66 0.42
CA ILE A 93 3.71 -0.81 0.12
C ILE A 93 3.88 -1.77 -1.07
N PHE A 94 3.13 -2.88 -1.04
CA PHE A 94 3.13 -3.85 -2.11
C PHE A 94 2.75 -3.24 -3.46
N ARG A 95 1.59 -2.57 -3.50
CA ARG A 95 1.06 -1.93 -4.69
C ARG A 95 2.04 -0.90 -5.27
N TYR A 96 2.73 -0.15 -4.42
CA TYR A 96 3.67 0.87 -4.86
C TYR A 96 4.87 0.27 -5.61
N HIS A 97 5.41 -0.86 -5.14
CA HIS A 97 6.53 -1.53 -5.80
C HIS A 97 6.11 -2.16 -7.13
N SER A 98 5.12 -3.06 -7.09
CA SER A 98 4.80 -3.90 -8.25
C SER A 98 4.15 -3.14 -9.40
N LEU A 99 3.42 -2.04 -9.14
CA LEU A 99 2.78 -1.28 -10.21
C LEU A 99 3.82 -0.67 -11.17
N GLY A 100 4.95 -0.19 -10.64
CA GLY A 100 6.00 0.41 -11.47
C GLY A 100 6.69 -0.61 -12.37
N GLU A 101 6.92 -1.83 -11.86
CA GLU A 101 7.53 -2.91 -12.64
C GLU A 101 6.59 -3.48 -13.69
N VAL A 102 5.30 -3.61 -13.37
CA VAL A 102 4.27 -4.02 -14.34
C VAL A 102 4.16 -2.99 -15.47
N GLU A 103 4.19 -1.71 -15.15
CA GLU A 103 4.20 -0.64 -16.16
C GLU A 103 5.46 -0.73 -17.03
N LEU A 104 6.63 -0.96 -16.42
CA LEU A 104 7.88 -1.15 -17.15
C LEU A 104 7.83 -2.37 -18.08
N ILE A 105 7.26 -3.50 -17.66
CA ILE A 105 7.05 -4.68 -18.53
C ILE A 105 6.18 -4.31 -19.72
N PHE A 106 5.06 -3.61 -19.49
CA PHE A 106 4.13 -3.23 -20.55
C PHE A 106 4.79 -2.32 -21.58
N VAL A 107 5.50 -1.28 -21.12
CA VAL A 107 6.19 -0.34 -22.01
C VAL A 107 7.40 -1.00 -22.67
N SER A 108 8.12 -1.88 -21.98
CA SER A 108 9.20 -2.68 -22.55
C SER A 108 8.71 -3.52 -23.73
N THR A 109 7.55 -4.17 -23.59
CA THR A 109 6.92 -4.99 -24.64
C THR A 109 6.51 -4.17 -25.86
N LYS A 110 6.15 -2.90 -25.69
CA LYS A 110 5.84 -2.01 -26.83
C LYS A 110 7.03 -1.82 -27.76
N ARG A 111 8.27 -1.95 -27.29
CA ARG A 111 9.47 -1.87 -28.16
C ARG A 111 9.46 -2.94 -29.23
N THR A 112 9.24 -4.19 -28.81
CA THR A 112 9.05 -5.32 -29.71
C THR A 112 7.90 -5.08 -30.68
N TYR A 113 6.75 -4.60 -30.18
CA TYR A 113 5.59 -4.29 -31.01
C TYR A 113 5.91 -3.29 -32.12
N TYR A 114 6.50 -2.13 -31.79
CA TYR A 114 6.83 -1.11 -32.79
C TYR A 114 7.95 -1.55 -33.72
N ALA A 115 8.95 -2.28 -33.23
CA ALA A 115 10.00 -2.83 -34.09
C ALA A 115 9.46 -3.83 -35.13
N GLN A 116 8.52 -4.69 -34.73
CA GLN A 116 7.82 -5.61 -35.63
C GLN A 116 6.86 -4.88 -36.58
N ALA A 117 6.19 -3.81 -36.12
CA ALA A 117 5.33 -2.99 -36.96
C ALA A 117 6.13 -2.30 -38.07
N ILE A 118 7.26 -1.68 -37.72
CA ILE A 118 8.21 -1.10 -38.68
C ILE A 118 8.65 -2.16 -39.69
N GLN A 119 9.06 -3.35 -39.23
CA GLN A 119 9.44 -4.44 -40.14
C GLN A 119 8.33 -4.81 -41.12
N THR A 120 7.10 -4.90 -40.62
CA THR A 120 5.94 -5.19 -41.47
C THR A 120 5.78 -4.11 -42.54
N TRP A 121 5.87 -2.83 -42.17
CA TRP A 121 5.78 -1.72 -43.12
C TRP A 121 6.96 -1.63 -44.09
N VAL A 122 8.16 -2.02 -43.66
CA VAL A 122 9.30 -2.16 -44.55
C VAL A 122 9.01 -3.23 -45.59
N TYR A 123 8.46 -4.39 -45.22
CA TYR A 123 8.05 -5.38 -46.22
C TYR A 123 7.00 -4.83 -47.21
N GLU A 124 6.05 -4.03 -46.72
CA GLU A 124 5.09 -3.36 -47.59
C GLU A 124 5.75 -2.35 -48.54
N LEU A 125 6.84 -1.67 -48.15
CA LEU A 125 7.62 -0.83 -49.06
C LEU A 125 8.27 -1.62 -50.21
N PHE A 126 8.66 -2.87 -49.98
CA PHE A 126 9.18 -3.72 -51.05
C PHE A 126 8.06 -4.34 -51.90
N TYR A 127 6.95 -4.70 -51.27
CA TYR A 127 5.82 -5.31 -51.96
C TYR A 127 5.02 -4.28 -52.79
N MET A 128 4.98 -3.02 -52.33
CA MET A 128 4.33 -1.88 -53.00
C MET A 128 2.89 -2.19 -53.41
N ASP A 129 2.08 -2.71 -52.48
CA ASP A 129 0.67 -2.98 -52.76
C ASP A 129 -0.12 -1.68 -52.94
N SER A 130 -0.32 -1.31 -54.21
CA SER A 130 -1.10 -0.14 -54.60
C SER A 130 -2.59 -0.26 -54.31
N ASN A 131 -3.09 -1.47 -54.05
CA ASN A 131 -4.49 -1.70 -53.74
C ASN A 131 -4.80 -1.38 -52.27
N SER A 132 -3.83 -1.61 -51.38
CA SER A 132 -3.99 -1.41 -49.93
C SER A 132 -3.48 -0.05 -49.47
N TYR A 133 -2.36 0.43 -50.03
CA TYR A 133 -1.69 1.64 -49.54
C TYR A 133 -1.44 2.66 -50.66
N ARG A 134 -1.53 3.94 -50.30
CA ARG A 134 -1.14 5.05 -51.17
C ARG A 134 0.38 5.15 -51.27
N MET A 135 0.84 5.76 -52.35
CA MET A 135 2.28 6.01 -52.54
C MET A 135 2.83 6.84 -51.37
N GLY A 136 3.86 6.33 -50.70
CA GLY A 136 4.51 6.97 -49.55
C GLY A 136 3.83 6.75 -48.19
N GLU A 137 2.64 6.14 -48.15
CA GLU A 137 1.92 5.86 -46.91
C GLU A 137 2.66 4.87 -45.99
N PRO A 138 3.25 3.74 -46.49
CA PRO A 138 4.04 2.86 -45.63
C PRO A 138 5.28 3.57 -45.04
N SER A 139 5.95 4.45 -45.79
CA SER A 139 7.05 5.27 -45.28
C SER A 139 6.60 6.18 -44.14
N ALA A 140 5.41 6.79 -44.27
CA ALA A 140 4.85 7.63 -43.23
C ALA A 140 4.54 6.82 -41.95
N PHE A 141 3.98 5.62 -42.08
CA PHE A 141 3.76 4.73 -40.92
C PHE A 141 5.04 4.27 -40.25
N ILE A 142 6.11 4.03 -41.02
CA ILE A 142 7.42 3.71 -40.46
C ILE A 142 7.94 4.89 -39.66
N LEU A 143 7.90 6.12 -40.20
CA LEU A 143 8.37 7.32 -39.50
C LEU A 143 7.57 7.58 -38.22
N GLU A 144 6.25 7.44 -38.27
CA GLU A 144 5.39 7.59 -37.09
C GLU A 144 5.74 6.55 -36.00
N ALA A 145 5.84 5.27 -36.38
CA ALA A 145 6.21 4.20 -35.45
C ALA A 145 7.62 4.40 -34.87
N LEU A 146 8.54 4.94 -35.68
CA LEU A 146 9.93 5.21 -35.30
C LEU A 146 10.02 6.37 -34.29
N ASP A 147 9.29 7.45 -34.52
CA ASP A 147 9.20 8.58 -33.59
C ASP A 147 8.60 8.14 -32.24
N ILE A 148 7.54 7.32 -32.28
CA ILE A 148 6.95 6.74 -31.06
C ILE A 148 7.96 5.85 -30.34
N LEU A 149 8.72 5.02 -31.06
CA LEU A 149 9.72 4.13 -30.48
C LEU A 149 10.87 4.92 -29.84
N GLU A 150 11.32 5.99 -30.48
CA GLU A 150 12.36 6.88 -29.95
C GLU A 150 11.91 7.61 -28.68
N ASP A 151 10.67 8.13 -28.68
CA ASP A 151 10.08 8.77 -27.50
C ASP A 151 9.91 7.78 -26.35
N LEU A 152 9.54 6.54 -26.67
CA LEU A 152 9.43 5.46 -25.70
C LEU A 152 10.78 5.10 -25.10
N GLU A 153 11.84 4.97 -25.90
CA GLU A 153 13.21 4.76 -25.43
C GLU A 153 13.69 5.91 -24.53
N LYS A 154 13.47 7.16 -24.93
CA LYS A 154 13.79 8.33 -24.09
C LYS A 154 13.03 8.31 -22.77
N SER A 155 11.75 7.94 -22.79
CA SER A 155 10.89 7.94 -21.61
C SER A 155 11.23 6.82 -20.62
N ILE A 156 11.57 5.64 -21.14
CA ILE A 156 12.11 4.51 -20.36
C ILE A 156 13.44 4.92 -19.69
N ASN A 157 14.37 5.49 -20.47
CA ASN A 157 15.69 5.86 -19.96
C ASN A 157 15.62 7.00 -18.91
N LYS A 158 14.61 7.87 -18.99
CA LYS A 158 14.32 8.89 -17.97
C LYS A 158 13.65 8.32 -16.71
N GLY A 159 13.14 7.10 -16.74
CA GLY A 159 12.41 6.49 -15.62
C GLY A 159 10.98 7.00 -15.47
N THR A 160 10.33 7.38 -16.57
CA THR A 160 8.96 7.91 -16.56
C THR A 160 7.94 6.86 -16.13
N TYR A 161 8.20 5.59 -16.46
CA TYR A 161 7.33 4.44 -16.19
C TYR A 161 7.90 3.66 -15.00
N GLY A 162 7.22 3.72 -13.84
CA GLY A 162 7.72 3.15 -12.57
C GLY A 162 8.68 4.02 -11.76
N GLY A 163 8.96 5.25 -12.20
CA GLY A 163 9.62 6.30 -11.38
C GLY A 163 11.13 6.16 -11.20
N ARG A 164 11.79 5.17 -11.83
CA ARG A 164 13.25 5.01 -11.83
C ARG A 164 13.77 4.65 -13.23
N PRO A 165 14.90 5.20 -13.67
CA PRO A 165 15.58 4.76 -14.89
C PRO A 165 15.96 3.28 -14.87
N ILE A 166 16.02 2.62 -16.04
CA ILE A 166 16.39 1.19 -16.16
C ILE A 166 17.71 0.88 -15.45
N ASN A 167 18.72 1.74 -15.55
CA ASN A 167 20.03 1.54 -14.93
C ASN A 167 20.03 1.60 -13.39
N LYS A 168 18.90 1.98 -12.77
CA LYS A 168 18.73 1.95 -11.31
C LYS A 168 18.04 0.68 -10.81
N TYR A 169 17.58 -0.20 -11.70
CA TYR A 169 17.07 -1.51 -11.32
C TYR A 169 18.24 -2.47 -11.19
N GLU A 170 18.65 -2.75 -9.95
CA GLU A 170 19.79 -3.64 -9.68
C GLU A 170 19.59 -5.04 -10.28
N ILE A 171 18.35 -5.53 -10.27
CA ILE A 171 17.94 -6.79 -10.90
C ILE A 171 18.19 -6.83 -12.41
N LEU A 172 18.24 -5.66 -13.08
CA LEU A 172 18.51 -5.52 -14.51
C LEU A 172 19.97 -5.21 -14.84
N ASN A 173 20.85 -5.10 -13.84
CA ASN A 173 22.29 -4.91 -14.08
C ASN A 173 22.89 -5.97 -15.02
N PRO A 174 22.53 -7.26 -14.94
CA PRO A 174 23.03 -8.27 -15.86
C PRO A 174 22.65 -8.02 -17.32
N LEU A 175 21.60 -7.25 -17.60
CA LEU A 175 21.17 -6.93 -18.96
C LEU A 175 21.72 -5.60 -19.49
N THR A 176 22.02 -4.68 -18.57
CA THR A 176 22.44 -3.31 -18.91
C THR A 176 23.96 -3.16 -18.93
N GLN A 177 24.68 -4.00 -18.19
CA GLN A 177 26.13 -3.92 -18.03
C GLN A 177 26.89 -5.05 -18.73
N ASN A 178 26.28 -6.23 -18.88
CA ASN A 178 26.96 -7.35 -19.52
C ASN A 178 26.81 -7.28 -21.03
N LYS A 179 27.91 -7.62 -21.71
CA LYS A 179 27.94 -7.87 -23.14
C LYS A 179 27.71 -9.36 -23.38
N GLY A 180 27.03 -9.70 -24.46
CA GLY A 180 26.83 -11.08 -24.87
C GLY A 180 25.45 -11.33 -25.47
N CYS A 181 25.14 -12.61 -25.71
CA CYS A 181 23.82 -12.99 -26.15
C CYS A 181 22.83 -13.04 -25.00
N ILE A 182 21.73 -12.29 -25.14
CA ILE A 182 20.66 -12.25 -24.14
C ILE A 182 19.40 -12.86 -24.76
N ARG A 183 18.94 -13.97 -24.18
CA ARG A 183 17.70 -14.66 -24.56
C ARG A 183 16.91 -15.06 -23.32
N GLY A 184 15.61 -15.22 -23.50
CA GLY A 184 14.76 -15.91 -22.53
C GLY A 184 15.25 -17.34 -22.32
N SER A 185 15.02 -17.90 -21.13
CA SER A 185 15.55 -19.21 -20.74
C SER A 185 15.19 -20.38 -21.68
N THR A 186 14.13 -20.23 -22.49
CA THR A 186 13.70 -21.23 -23.48
C THR A 186 14.34 -21.09 -24.86
N LYS A 187 15.09 -20.01 -25.12
CA LYS A 187 15.64 -19.64 -26.43
C LYS A 187 17.16 -19.44 -26.42
N GLU A 188 17.87 -19.93 -25.41
CA GLU A 188 19.32 -19.76 -25.30
C GLU A 188 20.07 -20.37 -26.50
N TYR A 189 19.55 -21.44 -27.11
CA TYR A 189 20.13 -22.06 -28.30
C TYR A 189 20.23 -21.11 -29.51
N GLU A 190 19.35 -20.10 -29.61
CA GLU A 190 19.38 -19.11 -30.70
C GLU A 190 20.67 -18.27 -30.68
N CYS A 191 21.38 -18.22 -29.55
CA CYS A 191 22.66 -17.54 -29.42
C CYS A 191 23.77 -18.21 -30.24
N GLU A 192 23.74 -19.54 -30.35
CA GLU A 192 24.71 -20.33 -31.10
C GLU A 192 24.43 -20.28 -32.61
N GLU A 193 23.18 -19.98 -32.99
CA GLU A 193 22.73 -19.88 -34.39
C GLU A 193 22.95 -18.49 -35.01
N ARG A 194 23.58 -17.56 -34.29
CA ARG A 194 23.84 -16.20 -34.79
C ARG A 194 24.79 -16.22 -35.97
N VAL A 195 24.38 -15.57 -37.05
CA VAL A 195 25.22 -15.36 -38.24
C VAL A 195 25.49 -13.87 -38.41
N TYR A 196 26.75 -13.48 -38.28
CA TYR A 196 27.21 -12.10 -38.45
C TYR A 196 27.47 -11.77 -39.92
N ASP A 197 27.29 -10.50 -40.29
CA ASP A 197 27.66 -9.94 -41.58
C ASP A 197 28.27 -8.53 -41.41
N GLU A 198 28.48 -7.82 -42.51
CA GLU A 198 29.08 -6.47 -42.51
C GLU A 198 28.22 -5.45 -41.73
N ASP A 199 26.89 -5.57 -41.82
CA ASP A 199 25.92 -4.61 -41.27
C ASP A 199 25.46 -5.03 -39.85
N PHE A 200 25.39 -6.33 -39.58
CA PHE A 200 25.10 -6.94 -38.28
C PHE A 200 26.32 -7.68 -37.73
N ASN A 201 27.19 -6.94 -37.07
CA ASN A 201 28.42 -7.46 -36.49
C ASN A 201 28.25 -7.93 -35.02
N GLU A 202 29.25 -8.65 -34.51
CA GLU A 202 29.27 -9.17 -33.15
C GLU A 202 29.20 -8.05 -32.08
N GLN A 203 29.76 -6.88 -32.38
CA GLN A 203 29.74 -5.74 -31.46
C GLN A 203 28.31 -5.24 -31.24
N ILE A 204 27.52 -5.09 -32.31
CA ILE A 204 26.10 -4.69 -32.23
C ILE A 204 25.31 -5.80 -31.52
N ALA A 205 25.48 -7.05 -31.94
CA ALA A 205 24.73 -8.19 -31.41
C ALA A 205 24.94 -8.48 -29.92
N ASN A 206 26.11 -8.12 -29.38
CA ASN A 206 26.46 -8.29 -27.97
C ASN A 206 26.33 -6.99 -27.15
N SER A 207 25.79 -5.93 -27.75
CA SER A 207 25.59 -4.66 -27.05
C SER A 207 24.36 -4.69 -26.14
N PRO A 208 24.29 -3.82 -25.11
CA PRO A 208 23.08 -3.70 -24.31
C PRO A 208 21.91 -3.17 -25.14
N LEU A 209 20.67 -3.44 -24.69
CA LEU A 209 19.45 -3.16 -25.45
C LEU A 209 19.34 -1.69 -25.90
N ASN A 210 19.74 -0.73 -25.08
CA ASN A 210 19.68 0.70 -25.45
C ASN A 210 20.56 1.03 -26.68
N VAL A 211 21.71 0.37 -26.82
CA VAL A 211 22.60 0.52 -27.98
C VAL A 211 21.98 -0.16 -29.20
N ILE A 212 21.47 -1.38 -29.04
CA ILE A 212 20.76 -2.11 -30.10
C ILE A 212 19.58 -1.28 -30.63
N MET A 213 18.78 -0.71 -29.74
CA MET A 213 17.64 0.15 -30.11
C MET A 213 18.10 1.43 -30.82
N SER A 214 19.20 2.05 -30.38
CA SER A 214 19.74 3.24 -31.03
C SER A 214 20.23 2.93 -32.45
N GLU A 215 20.95 1.82 -32.62
CA GLU A 215 21.41 1.34 -33.93
C GLU A 215 20.22 1.03 -34.85
N TYR A 216 19.21 0.32 -34.33
CA TYR A 216 17.98 0.02 -35.05
C TYR A 216 17.28 1.30 -35.54
N ILE A 217 17.15 2.31 -34.68
CA ILE A 217 16.50 3.57 -35.01
C ILE A 217 17.28 4.31 -36.09
N LEU A 218 18.61 4.44 -35.93
CA LEU A 218 19.49 5.12 -36.88
C LEU A 218 19.44 4.46 -38.26
N GLN A 219 19.68 3.15 -38.32
CA GLN A 219 19.66 2.39 -39.58
C GLN A 219 18.30 2.45 -40.28
N THR A 220 17.21 2.51 -39.51
CA THR A 220 15.85 2.67 -40.07
C THR A 220 15.63 4.06 -40.65
N ARG A 221 16.11 5.12 -39.99
CA ARG A 221 16.06 6.50 -40.57
C ARG A 221 16.89 6.56 -41.85
N ASP A 222 18.12 6.08 -41.81
CA ASP A 222 19.03 6.08 -42.96
C ASP A 222 18.44 5.28 -44.15
N PHE A 223 17.81 4.14 -43.87
CA PHE A 223 17.09 3.39 -44.88
C PHE A 223 15.96 4.21 -45.50
N ILE A 224 15.08 4.82 -44.70
CA ILE A 224 13.95 5.60 -45.22
C ILE A 224 14.41 6.81 -46.03
N GLU A 225 15.48 7.48 -45.61
CA GLU A 225 16.06 8.63 -46.32
C GLU A 225 16.73 8.23 -47.64
N SER A 226 17.40 7.08 -47.67
CA SER A 226 18.10 6.57 -48.85
C SER A 226 17.22 5.73 -49.79
N PHE A 227 16.01 5.35 -49.36
CA PHE A 227 15.12 4.50 -50.14
C PHE A 227 14.57 5.27 -51.36
N GLU A 228 15.22 5.07 -52.51
CA GLU A 228 14.70 5.54 -53.78
C GLU A 228 13.42 4.77 -54.14
N ASN A 229 12.30 5.49 -54.08
CA ASN A 229 10.98 4.94 -54.32
C ASN A 229 10.77 4.66 -55.83
N ASN A 230 11.38 3.57 -56.30
CA ASN A 230 11.21 3.03 -57.65
C ASN A 230 9.86 2.30 -57.77
N TYR A 231 8.78 3.05 -57.59
CA TYR A 231 7.42 2.53 -57.54
C TYR A 231 7.08 1.77 -58.83
N LYS A 232 6.80 0.47 -58.70
CA LYS A 232 6.31 -0.39 -59.77
C LYS A 232 4.95 -0.95 -59.35
N ALA A 233 3.90 -0.64 -60.11
CA ALA A 233 2.57 -1.20 -59.89
C ALA A 233 2.60 -2.74 -59.90
N LEU A 234 1.86 -3.34 -58.96
CA LEU A 234 1.78 -4.79 -58.78
C LEU A 234 1.10 -5.43 -60.02
N ARG A 235 1.76 -6.42 -60.64
CA ARG A 235 1.25 -7.07 -61.87
C ARG A 235 0.52 -8.38 -61.60
N HIS A 236 0.44 -8.82 -60.34
CA HIS A 236 -0.24 -10.06 -59.91
C HIS A 236 0.18 -11.30 -60.72
N THR A 237 1.45 -11.38 -61.11
CA THR A 237 2.00 -12.54 -61.83
C THR A 237 2.96 -13.33 -60.95
N ARG A 238 3.12 -14.64 -61.22
CA ARG A 238 4.11 -15.48 -60.52
C ARG A 238 5.53 -14.93 -60.63
N ASN A 239 5.89 -14.36 -61.78
CA ASN A 239 7.22 -13.80 -62.00
C ASN A 239 7.43 -12.51 -61.19
N ASP A 240 6.43 -11.62 -61.14
CA ASP A 240 6.46 -10.40 -60.31
C ASP A 240 6.55 -10.74 -58.82
N ALA A 241 5.78 -11.72 -58.35
CA ALA A 241 5.85 -12.20 -56.97
C ALA A 241 7.23 -12.79 -56.64
N LYS A 242 7.82 -13.57 -57.56
CA LYS A 242 9.15 -14.13 -57.39
C LYS A 242 10.24 -13.05 -57.38
N GLU A 243 10.20 -12.09 -58.31
CA GLU A 243 11.16 -10.97 -58.35
C GLU A 243 11.13 -10.16 -57.04
N ARG A 244 9.93 -9.88 -56.50
CA ARG A 244 9.77 -9.16 -55.23
C ARG A 244 10.25 -9.97 -54.04
N LEU A 245 9.95 -11.26 -53.99
CA LEU A 245 10.44 -12.15 -52.93
C LEU A 245 11.96 -12.26 -52.98
N ASP A 246 12.54 -12.47 -54.16
CA ASP A 246 14.00 -12.54 -54.34
C ASP A 246 14.65 -11.21 -53.92
N LYS A 247 14.02 -10.07 -54.22
CA LYS A 247 14.46 -8.74 -53.74
C LYS A 247 14.44 -8.65 -52.22
N ILE A 248 13.34 -9.04 -51.56
CA ILE A 248 13.22 -9.04 -50.09
C ILE A 248 14.28 -9.93 -49.44
N LEU A 249 14.50 -11.14 -49.99
CA LEU A 249 15.44 -12.11 -49.44
C LEU A 249 16.92 -11.74 -49.64
N SER A 250 17.22 -10.92 -50.65
CA SER A 250 18.59 -10.48 -50.97
C SER A 250 18.92 -9.07 -50.49
N ASP A 251 17.92 -8.30 -50.04
CA ASP A 251 18.13 -6.93 -49.59
C ASP A 251 18.88 -6.89 -48.25
N LYS A 252 20.00 -6.15 -48.23
CA LYS A 252 20.89 -6.06 -47.06
C LYS A 252 20.18 -5.51 -45.84
N TYR A 253 19.35 -4.48 -46.00
CA TYR A 253 18.64 -3.86 -44.89
C TYR A 253 17.58 -4.80 -44.32
N ILE A 254 16.84 -5.54 -45.17
CA ILE A 254 15.91 -6.58 -44.70
C ILE A 254 16.62 -7.67 -43.87
N ILE A 255 17.80 -8.11 -44.32
CA ILE A 255 18.59 -9.11 -43.59
C ILE A 255 19.01 -8.56 -42.23
N PHE A 256 19.56 -7.34 -42.19
CA PHE A 256 19.89 -6.65 -40.95
C PHE A 256 18.69 -6.53 -40.02
N LEU A 257 17.55 -6.06 -40.55
CA LEU A 257 16.30 -5.84 -39.82
C LEU A 257 15.79 -7.12 -39.14
N ASN A 258 15.83 -8.24 -39.88
CA ASN A 258 15.46 -9.56 -39.36
C ASN A 258 16.36 -10.01 -38.21
N LYS A 259 17.66 -9.73 -38.29
CA LYS A 259 18.63 -10.12 -37.26
C LYS A 259 18.49 -9.25 -36.02
N ILE A 260 18.47 -7.93 -36.18
CA ILE A 260 18.41 -7.01 -35.04
C ILE A 260 17.09 -7.09 -34.27
N ILE A 261 15.96 -7.35 -34.94
CA ILE A 261 14.66 -7.54 -34.26
C ILE A 261 14.66 -8.79 -33.38
N LYS A 262 15.35 -9.86 -33.78
CA LYS A 262 15.54 -11.03 -32.90
C LYS A 262 16.30 -10.66 -31.64
N GLU A 263 17.30 -9.79 -31.75
CA GLU A 263 18.03 -9.28 -30.58
C GLU A 263 17.15 -8.42 -29.68
N ILE A 264 16.39 -7.47 -30.25
CA ILE A 264 15.44 -6.64 -29.49
C ILE A 264 14.46 -7.53 -28.73
N ASN A 265 13.86 -8.52 -29.40
CA ASN A 265 12.90 -9.42 -28.78
C ASN A 265 13.55 -10.29 -27.70
N GLY A 266 14.75 -10.83 -27.95
CA GLY A 266 15.48 -11.62 -26.96
C GLY A 266 15.79 -10.85 -25.68
N HIS A 267 16.24 -9.61 -25.82
CA HIS A 267 16.51 -8.72 -24.68
C HIS A 267 15.23 -8.32 -23.94
N VAL A 268 14.16 -7.96 -24.66
CA VAL A 268 12.85 -7.60 -24.06
C VAL A 268 12.23 -8.80 -23.34
N ASP A 269 12.26 -9.99 -23.95
CA ASP A 269 11.77 -11.24 -23.36
C ASP A 269 12.52 -11.54 -22.05
N LYS A 270 13.86 -11.47 -22.06
CA LYS A 270 14.66 -11.73 -20.84
C LYS A 270 14.47 -10.66 -19.78
N MET A 271 14.36 -9.40 -20.16
CA MET A 271 14.04 -8.31 -19.23
C MET A 271 12.69 -8.53 -18.56
N ASN A 272 11.67 -8.90 -19.33
CA ASN A 272 10.35 -9.20 -18.82
C ASN A 272 10.37 -10.44 -17.90
N GLU A 273 11.12 -11.48 -18.24
CA GLU A 273 11.31 -12.67 -17.39
C GLU A 273 11.89 -12.29 -16.02
N ILE A 274 12.96 -11.48 -15.99
CA ILE A 274 13.58 -11.02 -14.73
C ILE A 274 12.60 -10.18 -13.91
N LEU A 275 11.90 -9.23 -14.53
CA LEU A 275 10.92 -8.37 -13.84
C LEU A 275 9.75 -9.18 -13.27
N VAL A 276 9.23 -10.15 -14.04
CA VAL A 276 8.15 -11.03 -13.58
C VAL A 276 8.61 -11.88 -12.39
N ASN A 277 9.82 -12.45 -12.45
CA ASN A 277 10.38 -13.22 -11.35
C ASN A 277 10.59 -12.38 -10.09
N ASP A 278 11.04 -11.13 -10.24
CA ASP A 278 11.18 -10.19 -9.11
C ASP A 278 9.82 -9.87 -8.48
N ILE A 279 8.81 -9.56 -9.29
CA ILE A 279 7.43 -9.34 -8.82
C ILE A 279 6.93 -10.56 -8.04
N PHE A 280 7.12 -11.79 -8.56
CA PHE A 280 6.71 -13.00 -7.84
C PHE A 280 7.45 -13.19 -6.52
N SER A 281 8.77 -12.99 -6.49
CA SER A 281 9.56 -13.07 -5.27
C SER A 281 9.11 -12.05 -4.22
N PHE A 282 8.79 -10.84 -4.67
CA PHE A 282 8.29 -9.77 -3.83
C PHE A 282 6.87 -10.03 -3.33
N ILE A 283 5.99 -10.63 -4.15
CA ILE A 283 4.66 -11.12 -3.75
C ILE A 283 4.80 -12.13 -2.62
N ASP A 284 5.61 -13.18 -2.80
CA ASP A 284 5.76 -14.25 -1.82
C ASP A 284 6.31 -13.72 -0.49
N THR A 285 7.31 -12.84 -0.55
CA THR A 285 7.89 -12.19 0.64
C THR A 285 6.86 -11.28 1.33
N SER A 286 6.07 -10.53 0.56
CA SER A 286 5.04 -9.63 1.09
C SER A 286 3.87 -10.37 1.72
N LEU A 287 3.47 -11.50 1.15
CA LEU A 287 2.44 -12.38 1.72
C LEU A 287 2.91 -12.95 3.06
N ALA A 288 4.14 -13.48 3.12
CA ALA A 288 4.72 -13.97 4.37
C ALA A 288 4.79 -12.87 5.44
N LEU A 289 5.19 -11.65 5.07
CA LEU A 289 5.21 -10.50 5.98
C LEU A 289 3.80 -10.13 6.46
N MET A 290 2.82 -10.10 5.55
CA MET A 290 1.42 -9.79 5.87
C MET A 290 0.84 -10.80 6.87
N ASP A 291 1.12 -12.08 6.68
CA ASP A 291 0.69 -13.14 7.60
C ASP A 291 1.29 -12.95 9.00
N VAL A 292 2.60 -12.65 9.07
CA VAL A 292 3.27 -12.37 10.35
C VAL A 292 2.65 -11.14 11.04
N LEU A 293 2.44 -10.04 10.31
CA LEU A 293 1.80 -8.84 10.84
C LEU A 293 0.35 -9.10 11.29
N HIS A 294 -0.37 -9.96 10.58
CA HIS A 294 -1.72 -10.36 10.94
C HIS A 294 -1.76 -11.19 12.22
N ILE A 295 -0.87 -12.19 12.36
CA ILE A 295 -0.73 -13.00 13.57
C ILE A 295 -0.40 -12.13 14.78
N ILE A 296 0.55 -11.20 14.62
CA ILE A 296 0.90 -10.23 15.67
C ILE A 296 -0.36 -9.44 16.07
N SER A 297 -1.09 -8.89 15.09
CA SER A 297 -2.29 -8.09 15.35
C SER A 297 -3.40 -8.90 16.04
N MET A 298 -3.60 -10.16 15.63
CA MET A 298 -4.53 -11.09 16.25
C MET A 298 -4.19 -11.42 17.71
N ILE A 299 -2.91 -11.40 18.10
CA ILE A 299 -2.49 -11.62 19.49
C ILE A 299 -2.63 -10.34 20.31
N PHE A 300 -2.16 -9.20 19.79
CA PHE A 300 -2.11 -7.94 20.55
C PHE A 300 -3.48 -7.32 20.78
N ILE A 301 -4.42 -7.41 19.82
CA ILE A 301 -5.76 -6.81 19.98
C ILE A 301 -6.52 -7.44 21.18
N PRO A 302 -6.63 -8.78 21.30
CA PRO A 302 -7.24 -9.41 22.47
C PRO A 302 -6.49 -9.13 23.77
N LEU A 303 -5.15 -9.05 23.76
CA LEU A 303 -4.38 -8.72 24.96
C LEU A 303 -4.69 -7.31 25.45
N ILE A 304 -4.70 -6.32 24.54
CA ILE A 304 -5.10 -4.95 24.84
C ILE A 304 -6.54 -4.92 25.38
N TYR A 305 -7.46 -5.64 24.75
CA TYR A 305 -8.84 -5.73 25.22
C TYR A 305 -8.96 -6.32 26.64
N CYS A 306 -8.35 -7.49 26.86
CA CYS A 306 -8.45 -8.23 28.11
C CYS A 306 -7.76 -7.53 29.29
N PHE A 307 -6.57 -6.98 29.08
CA PHE A 307 -5.80 -6.34 30.15
C PHE A 307 -6.20 -4.88 30.37
N TYR A 308 -6.46 -4.14 29.30
CA TYR A 308 -6.70 -2.71 29.38
C TYR A 308 -8.20 -2.37 29.37
N PHE A 309 -8.89 -2.63 28.26
CA PHE A 309 -10.27 -2.18 28.11
C PHE A 309 -11.23 -2.84 29.10
N LYS A 310 -11.08 -4.14 29.38
CA LYS A 310 -11.90 -4.85 30.38
C LYS A 310 -11.71 -4.28 31.78
N LYS A 311 -10.47 -3.98 32.18
CA LYS A 311 -10.17 -3.38 33.48
C LYS A 311 -10.74 -1.97 33.57
N TYR A 312 -10.48 -1.16 32.55
CA TYR A 312 -11.00 0.21 32.46
C TYR A 312 -12.53 0.25 32.51
N ALA A 313 -13.21 -0.60 31.74
CA ALA A 313 -14.66 -0.71 31.73
C ALA A 313 -15.21 -1.13 33.09
N LYS A 314 -14.59 -2.11 33.77
CA LYS A 314 -15.00 -2.55 35.11
C LYS A 314 -14.82 -1.44 36.16
N GLU A 315 -13.73 -0.68 36.09
CA GLU A 315 -13.50 0.47 36.97
C GLU A 315 -14.55 1.56 36.73
N LYS A 316 -14.86 1.87 35.46
CA LYS A 316 -15.88 2.87 35.11
C LYS A 316 -17.30 2.44 35.47
N LEU A 317 -17.62 1.17 35.31
CA LEU A 317 -18.91 0.60 35.70
C LEU A 317 -19.11 0.70 37.23
N ARG A 318 -18.09 0.39 38.03
CA ARG A 318 -18.13 0.58 39.49
C ARG A 318 -18.27 2.05 39.91
N GLU A 319 -17.57 2.96 39.22
CA GLU A 319 -17.74 4.40 39.44
C GLU A 319 -19.19 4.82 39.16
N MET A 320 -19.79 4.32 38.08
CA MET A 320 -21.18 4.60 37.70
C MET A 320 -22.20 3.96 38.66
N GLU A 321 -21.99 2.73 39.12
CA GLU A 321 -22.83 2.07 40.13
C GLU A 321 -22.80 2.84 41.45
N THR A 322 -21.61 3.21 41.92
CA THR A 322 -21.45 4.02 43.16
C THR A 322 -22.18 5.35 43.03
N LEU A 323 -22.06 5.99 41.86
CA LEU A 323 -22.77 7.22 41.55
C LEU A 323 -24.29 7.00 41.61
N THR A 324 -24.78 5.95 40.97
CA THR A 324 -26.20 5.60 40.91
C THR A 324 -26.76 5.36 42.32
N ILE A 325 -26.03 4.65 43.18
CA ILE A 325 -26.41 4.40 44.59
C ILE A 325 -26.47 5.70 45.38
N ILE A 326 -25.47 6.57 45.23
CA ILE A 326 -25.45 7.89 45.88
C ILE A 326 -26.68 8.69 45.44
N PHE A 327 -26.99 8.71 44.14
CA PHE A 327 -28.17 9.40 43.62
C PHE A 327 -29.49 8.81 44.10
N SER A 328 -29.63 7.48 44.12
CA SER A 328 -30.85 6.83 44.58
C SER A 328 -31.12 7.08 46.07
N ASN A 329 -30.08 7.36 46.85
CA ASN A 329 -30.20 7.65 48.28
C ASN A 329 -30.52 9.13 48.57
N VAL A 330 -30.46 10.03 47.58
CA VAL A 330 -30.90 11.42 47.78
C VAL A 330 -32.44 11.45 47.80
N PRO A 331 -33.08 11.95 48.87
CA PRO A 331 -34.54 12.00 48.95
C PRO A 331 -35.14 12.79 47.78
N ARG A 332 -36.23 12.29 47.19
CA ARG A 332 -36.93 12.98 46.07
C ARG A 332 -37.29 14.43 46.41
N SER A 333 -37.65 14.71 47.65
CA SER A 333 -37.96 16.06 48.14
C SER A 333 -36.78 17.03 48.08
N VAL A 334 -35.54 16.53 48.12
CA VAL A 334 -34.31 17.33 47.96
C VAL A 334 -33.98 17.49 46.47
N CYS A 335 -34.15 16.43 45.67
CA CYS A 335 -33.97 16.49 44.22
C CYS A 335 -34.95 17.45 43.53
N GLU A 336 -36.19 17.56 44.03
CA GLU A 336 -37.21 18.47 43.48
C GLU A 336 -36.98 19.93 43.88
N LYS A 337 -36.35 20.18 45.03
CA LYS A 337 -36.05 21.54 45.53
C LYS A 337 -34.80 22.16 44.92
N SER A 338 -33.82 21.35 44.51
CA SER A 338 -32.58 21.84 43.90
C SER A 338 -32.57 21.68 42.39
N THR A 339 -32.70 22.81 41.68
CA THR A 339 -32.60 22.86 40.21
C THR A 339 -31.29 22.29 39.69
N LYS A 340 -30.19 22.45 40.45
CA LYS A 340 -28.87 21.90 40.11
C LYS A 340 -28.81 20.38 40.20
N ILE A 341 -29.41 19.78 41.24
CA ILE A 341 -29.51 18.32 41.36
C ILE A 341 -30.36 17.78 40.21
N LYS A 342 -31.49 18.44 39.90
CA LYS A 342 -32.39 18.06 38.81
C LYS A 342 -31.71 18.13 37.43
N LEU A 343 -30.95 19.19 37.15
CA LEU A 343 -30.16 19.33 35.92
C LEU A 343 -29.05 18.30 35.83
N PHE A 344 -28.37 18.02 36.94
CA PHE A 344 -27.30 17.03 36.99
C PHE A 344 -27.81 15.61 36.78
N ILE A 345 -28.95 15.23 37.38
CA ILE A 345 -29.57 13.92 37.18
C ILE A 345 -30.02 13.74 35.73
N ARG A 346 -30.58 14.79 35.10
CA ARG A 346 -31.18 14.68 33.76
C ARG A 346 -30.17 14.83 32.62
N HIS A 347 -29.12 15.61 32.83
CA HIS A 347 -28.18 16.00 31.77
C HIS A 347 -26.71 15.77 32.12
N GLY A 348 -26.39 15.31 33.34
CA GLY A 348 -25.00 15.09 33.77
C GLY A 348 -24.21 16.38 34.02
N THR A 349 -24.85 17.55 34.01
CA THR A 349 -24.22 18.87 34.19
C THR A 349 -24.84 19.65 35.35
N LEU A 350 -24.04 20.44 36.07
CA LEU A 350 -24.52 21.31 37.17
C LEU A 350 -24.89 22.72 36.74
N GLU A 351 -24.41 23.13 35.57
CA GLU A 351 -24.77 24.39 34.95
C GLU A 351 -25.91 24.08 33.97
N SER A 352 -26.96 24.90 34.00
CA SER A 352 -27.91 24.95 32.90
C SER A 352 -27.10 25.37 31.68
N ALA A 353 -27.00 24.51 30.67
CA ALA A 353 -26.44 24.91 29.39
C ALA A 353 -27.38 25.96 28.78
N PHE A 354 -27.10 27.22 29.08
CA PHE A 354 -27.52 28.41 28.37
C PHE A 354 -26.28 29.29 28.21
#